data_AF-A0A920SZU6-F1
#
_entry.id   AF-A0A920SZU6-F1
#
_cell.length_a   1.000
_cell.length_b   1.000
_cell.length_c   1.000
_cell.angle_alpha   90.00
_cell.angle_beta   90.00
_cell.angle_gamma   90.00
#
_symmetry.space_group_name_H-M   'P 1'
#
loop_
_entity.id
_entity.type
_entity.pdbx_description
1 polymer ?
#
loop_
_entity_poly.entity_id
_entity_poly.type
_entity_poly.pdbx_seq_one_letter_code
_entity_poly.pdbx_strand_id
1 'polypeptide(L)' 'MVPPDQVLAFETEMTKAGADWQVHAYGNTMHAFTNPAANNPDFGTMYDEVAERRTYQALANFLDEIF' A
#
# COMPACT_ATOMS: atom_id res chain seq x y z
N MET A 1 -8.06 -4.37 -8.10
CA MET A 1 -8.50 -4.50 -6.70
C MET A 1 -7.84 -5.71 -6.10
N VAL A 2 -7.30 -5.59 -4.88
CA VAL A 2 -6.61 -6.67 -4.17
C VAL A 2 -7.54 -7.15 -3.05
N PRO A 3 -8.01 -8.41 -3.07
CA PRO A 3 -8.85 -8.93 -2.01
C PRO A 3 -8.02 -9.36 -0.77
N PRO A 4 -8.63 -9.42 0.44
CA PRO A 4 -7.89 -9.66 1.68
C PRO A 4 -7.15 -11.00 1.75
N ASP A 5 -7.66 -12.02 1.07
CA ASP A 5 -7.05 -13.35 0.99
C ASP A 5 -5.68 -13.33 0.27
N GLN A 6 -5.53 -12.49 -0.76
CA GLN A 6 -4.26 -12.28 -1.44
C GLN A 6 -3.24 -11.54 -0.56
N VAL A 7 -3.71 -10.60 0.28
CA VAL A 7 -2.84 -9.92 1.27
C VAL A 7 -2.32 -10.95 2.28
N LEU A 8 -3.21 -11.76 2.87
CA LEU A 8 -2.81 -12.81 3.81
C LEU A 8 -1.86 -13.85 3.19
N ALA A 9 -2.09 -14.21 1.92
CA ALA A 9 -1.20 -15.11 1.19
C ALA A 9 0.22 -14.54 1.07
N PHE A 10 0.35 -13.25 0.73
CA PHE A 10 1.63 -12.54 0.68
C PHE A 10 2.30 -12.49 2.05
N GLU A 11 1.58 -12.07 3.10
CA GLU A 11 2.11 -12.00 4.48
C GLU A 11 2.66 -13.38 4.93
N THR A 12 1.93 -14.45 4.60
CA THR A 12 2.33 -15.82 4.90
C THR A 12 3.59 -16.23 4.13
N GLU A 13 3.70 -15.88 2.85
CA GLU A 13 4.85 -16.18 2.01
C GLU A 13 6.11 -15.48 2.53
N MET A 14 6.05 -14.17 2.74
CA MET A 14 7.20 -13.37 3.20
C MET A 14 7.67 -13.83 4.59
N THR A 15 6.74 -14.15 5.49
CA THR A 15 7.06 -14.69 6.81
C THR A 15 7.76 -16.05 6.70
N LYS A 16 7.26 -16.96 5.86
CA LYS A 16 7.89 -18.27 5.64
C LYS A 16 9.28 -18.17 5.01
N ALA A 17 9.50 -17.15 4.17
CA ALA A 17 10.79 -16.88 3.57
C ALA A 17 11.81 -16.30 4.57
N GLY A 18 11.39 -15.88 5.77
CA GLY A 18 12.24 -15.22 6.76
C GLY A 18 12.67 -13.81 6.32
N ALA A 19 11.87 -13.16 5.45
CA ALA A 19 12.13 -11.80 5.02
C ALA A 19 11.87 -10.81 6.16
N ASP A 20 12.58 -9.68 6.14
CA ASP A 20 12.17 -8.48 6.88
C ASP A 20 11.17 -7.72 6.03
N TRP A 21 9.91 -7.67 6.47
CA TRP A 21 8.80 -7.17 5.64
C TRP A 21 7.74 -6.45 6.47
N GLN A 22 7.08 -5.51 5.81
CA GLN A 22 5.94 -4.77 6.35
C GLN A 22 4.85 -4.64 5.28
N VAL A 23 3.58 -4.68 5.69
CA VAL A 23 2.43 -4.32 4.86
C VAL A 23 1.69 -3.17 5.55
N HIS A 24 1.46 -2.09 4.81
CA HIS A 24 0.66 -0.96 5.28
C HIS A 24 -0.70 -0.97 4.58
N ALA A 25 -1.77 -1.12 5.36
CA ALA A 25 -3.15 -1.00 4.88
C ALA A 25 -3.69 0.39 5.21
N TYR A 26 -4.10 1.13 4.18
CA TYR A 26 -4.72 2.44 4.33
C TYR A 26 -6.25 2.30 4.20
N GLY A 27 -7.00 2.69 5.23
CA GLY A 27 -8.46 2.63 5.22
C GLY A 27 -9.08 3.66 4.28
N ASN A 28 -10.23 3.32 3.69
CA ASN A 28 -10.98 4.17 2.75
C ASN A 28 -10.26 4.51 1.44
N THR A 29 -9.18 3.79 1.09
CA THR A 29 -8.43 4.02 -0.15
C THR A 29 -8.80 3.06 -1.26
N MET A 30 -8.79 3.54 -2.50
CA MET A 30 -8.99 2.74 -3.72
C MET A 30 -7.67 2.49 -4.45
N HIS A 31 -7.69 1.76 -5.57
CA HIS A 31 -6.48 1.63 -6.40
C HIS A 31 -6.03 2.99 -6.94
N ALA A 32 -4.73 3.10 -7.25
CA ALA A 32 -4.12 4.33 -7.76
C ALA A 32 -4.30 5.56 -6.85
N PHE A 33 -4.38 5.36 -5.52
CA PHE A 33 -4.56 6.46 -4.57
C PHE A 33 -3.42 7.48 -4.51
N THR A 34 -2.24 7.16 -5.06
CA THR A 34 -1.09 8.07 -5.22
C THR A 34 -1.03 8.75 -6.59
N ASN A 35 -2.04 8.57 -7.44
CA ASN A 35 -2.11 9.23 -8.73
C ASN A 35 -3.15 10.35 -8.67
N PRO A 36 -2.76 11.64 -8.66
CA PRO A 36 -3.69 12.76 -8.61
C PRO A 36 -4.73 12.79 -9.75
N ALA A 37 -4.48 12.10 -10.87
CA ALA A 37 -5.41 11.99 -11.98
C ALA A 37 -6.44 10.84 -11.83
N ALA A 38 -6.32 10.00 -10.80
CA ALA A 38 -7.25 8.89 -10.57
C ALA A 38 -8.59 9.40 -10.02
N ASN A 39 -9.66 9.28 -10.81
CA ASN A 39 -11.00 9.72 -10.44
C ASN A 39 -12.09 8.86 -11.12
N ASN A 40 -11.98 7.53 -11.00
CA ASN A 40 -12.98 6.60 -11.52
C ASN A 40 -13.36 5.58 -10.43
N PRO A 41 -14.32 5.94 -9.55
CA PRO A 41 -14.78 5.07 -8.47
C PRO A 41 -15.44 3.78 -8.96
N ASP A 42 -16.12 3.80 -10.11
CA ASP A 42 -16.76 2.61 -10.70
C ASP A 42 -15.73 1.55 -11.12
N PHE A 43 -14.53 1.99 -11.48
CA PHE A 43 -13.37 1.12 -11.74
C PHE A 43 -12.51 0.85 -10.50
N GLY A 44 -12.91 1.37 -9.34
CA GLY A 44 -12.19 1.22 -8.08
C GLY A 44 -10.86 1.97 -8.03
N THR A 45 -10.74 3.09 -8.75
CA THR A 45 -9.53 3.94 -8.77
C THR A 45 -9.85 5.37 -8.35
N MET A 46 -9.20 5.87 -7.30
CA MET A 46 -9.46 7.22 -6.79
C MET A 46 -8.27 7.73 -6.00
N TYR A 47 -7.86 8.97 -6.27
CA TYR A 47 -6.81 9.68 -5.54
C TYR A 47 -7.20 9.93 -4.08
N ASP A 48 -6.24 9.78 -3.16
CA ASP A 48 -6.37 10.14 -1.75
C ASP A 48 -5.07 10.78 -1.25
N GLU A 49 -5.10 12.10 -1.07
CA GLU A 49 -3.96 12.91 -0.61
C GLU A 49 -3.41 12.47 0.75
N VAL A 50 -4.29 12.03 1.66
CA VAL A 50 -3.87 11.63 3.01
C VAL A 50 -3.14 10.30 2.96
N ALA A 51 -3.65 9.34 2.19
CA ALA A 51 -3.02 8.04 1.99
C ALA A 51 -1.69 8.16 1.22
N GLU A 52 -1.65 9.03 0.20
CA GLU A 52 -0.43 9.34 -0.53
C GLU A 52 0.66 9.86 0.41
N ARG A 53 0.37 10.92 1.17
CA ARG A 53 1.35 11.51 2.11
C ARG A 53 1.85 10.49 3.14
N ARG A 54 0.96 9.65 3.67
CA ARG A 54 1.34 8.60 4.64
C ARG A 54 2.22 7.52 4.01
N THR A 55 1.95 7.15 2.76
CA THR A 55 2.76 6.18 2.02
C THR A 55 4.16 6.72 1.76
N TYR A 56 4.28 7.98 1.33
CA TYR A 56 5.59 8.60 1.11
C TYR A 56 6.40 8.73 2.40
N GLN A 57 5.77 9.04 3.54
CA GLN A 57 6.48 9.05 4.82
C GLN A 57 6.97 7.65 5.22
N ALA A 58 6.16 6.61 5.02
CA ALA A 58 6.58 5.24 5.31
C ALA A 58 7.76 4.81 4.42
N LEU A 59 7.73 5.16 3.13
CA LEU A 59 8.83 4.92 2.20
C LEU A 59 10.11 5.65 2.61
N ALA A 60 10.01 6.92 2.99
CA ALA A 60 11.16 7.70 3.44
C ALA A 60 11.79 7.08 4.70
N ASN A 61 10.98 6.73 5.71
CA ASN A 61 11.47 6.07 6.92
C ASN A 61 12.17 4.75 6.62
N PHE A 62 11.61 3.94 5.71
CA PHE A 62 12.24 2.68 5.31
C PHE A 62 13.59 2.95 4.65
N LEU A 63 13.68 3.87 3.70
CA LEU A 63 14.95 4.19 3.03
C LEU A 63 16.01 4.75 3.99
N ASP A 64 15.61 5.59 4.95
CA ASP A 64 16.50 6.11 6.00
C ASP A 64 17.02 5.02 6.95
N GLU A 65 16.31 3.88 7.09
CA GLU A 65 16.75 2.75 7.91
C GLU A 65 17.87 1.93 7.24
N ILE A 66 17.83 1.81 5.90
CA ILE A 66 18.70 0.90 5.13
C ILE A 66 19.95 1.57 4.55
N PHE A 67 20.00 2.90 4.46
CA PHE A 67 21.08 3.66 3.80
C PHE A 67 21.70 4.72 4.72
#